data_AF-A0A093RSR8-F1
#
_entry.id   AF-A0A093RSR8-F1
#
_cell.length_a   1.000
_cell.length_b   1.000
_cell.length_c   1.000
_cell.angle_alpha   90.00
_cell.angle_beta   90.00
_cell.angle_gamma   90.00
#
_symmetry.space_group_name_H-M   'P 1'
#
loop_
_entity.id
_entity.type
_entity.pdbx_description
1 polymer ?
#
loop_
_entity_poly.entity_id
_entity_poly.type
_entity_poly.pdbx_seq_one_letter_code
_entity_poly.pdbx_strand_id
1 'polypeptide(L)'
;MSRKMTLGLLMLLSWQAQAAYQCNVNPQDDIIISPQHVQVVGASGNLQLSPQGDIVRNGTPLTLNAEQRQKSKAYQADLRQQLPWIDQGAQQHLEKARVALDKVIVQELGSDSNVRNRLTTLDKQLKQQMNRIIEHRSDGLTFHHQAIKQVEQDGKQIVQQSMGGVLQDSLNEMGVKQMSSGGNPLQAMMGNLGGLQKAIQAEWNNQELEFQRFGNDVCGRVTSLENQRKSLLQSLK
;
A
#
# COMPACT_ATOMS: atom_id res chain seq x y z
N MET A 1 34.32 25.57 30.11
CA MET A 1 34.29 26.37 28.85
C MET A 1 34.41 25.37 27.70
N SER A 2 33.28 24.89 27.17
CA SER A 2 32.68 25.31 25.86
C SER A 2 33.61 24.92 24.69
N ARG A 3 33.28 24.07 23.72
CA ARG A 3 32.01 23.77 23.04
C ARG A 3 32.03 22.32 22.52
N LYS A 4 30.96 21.57 22.78
CA LYS A 4 30.60 20.40 21.97
C LYS A 4 29.99 20.92 20.67
N MET A 5 30.64 20.67 19.53
CA MET A 5 30.03 20.82 18.21
C MET A 5 29.27 19.52 17.92
N THR A 6 28.01 19.45 18.37
CA THR A 6 27.05 18.50 17.85
C THR A 6 26.70 18.95 16.42
N LEU A 7 27.11 18.17 15.42
CA LEU A 7 26.54 18.29 14.07
C LEU A 7 25.08 17.86 14.15
N GLY A 8 24.20 18.83 14.36
CA GLY A 8 22.78 18.72 14.07
C GLY A 8 22.57 18.90 12.57
N LEU A 9 22.18 17.81 11.89
CA LEU A 9 21.49 17.85 10.61
C LEU A 9 20.80 16.50 10.32
N LEU A 10 20.15 15.95 11.35
CA LEU A 10 18.98 15.10 11.13
C LEU A 10 17.82 16.07 10.89
N MET A 11 17.66 16.50 9.63
CA MET A 11 16.45 17.18 9.23
C MET A 11 15.30 16.22 9.47
N LEU A 12 14.54 16.57 10.50
CA LEU A 12 13.21 16.08 10.78
C LEU A 12 12.45 16.05 9.46
N LEU A 13 12.22 14.85 8.91
CA LEU A 13 11.00 14.61 8.14
C LEU A 13 9.85 14.68 9.15
N SER A 14 9.59 15.88 9.63
CA SER A 14 8.39 16.19 10.38
C SER A 14 7.25 16.04 9.38
N TRP A 15 6.65 14.85 9.39
CA TRP A 15 5.32 14.57 8.85
C TRP A 15 4.32 15.51 9.53
N GLN A 16 4.29 16.78 9.15
CA GLN A 16 3.39 17.79 9.69
C GLN A 16 2.85 18.61 8.53
N ALA A 17 1.98 17.99 7.74
CA ALA A 17 0.90 18.67 6.99
C ALA A 17 0.11 17.64 6.19
N GLN A 18 -0.51 16.67 6.84
CA GLN A 18 -1.59 15.92 6.24
C GLN A 18 -2.65 15.82 7.30
N ALA A 19 -3.77 16.51 7.09
CA ALA A 19 -5.02 16.14 7.75
C ALA A 19 -5.08 14.62 7.70
N ALA A 20 -4.96 13.97 8.86
CA ALA A 20 -4.79 12.54 8.94
C ALA A 20 -5.87 11.91 8.06
N TYR A 21 -5.44 11.26 6.98
CA TYR A 21 -6.37 10.58 6.11
C TYR A 21 -7.00 9.44 6.91
N GLN A 22 -8.13 9.73 7.55
CA GLN A 22 -8.87 8.81 8.38
C GLN A 22 -9.97 8.22 7.54
N CYS A 23 -9.64 7.13 6.83
CA CYS A 23 -10.69 6.22 6.41
C CYS A 23 -11.33 5.63 7.67
N ASN A 24 -12.48 6.16 8.09
CA ASN A 24 -13.14 5.78 9.33
C ASN A 24 -13.91 4.45 9.20
N VAL A 25 -13.42 3.55 8.36
CA VAL A 25 -14.02 2.25 8.09
C VAL A 25 -13.03 1.17 8.49
N ASN A 26 -13.47 0.31 9.41
CA ASN A 26 -12.71 -0.81 9.90
C ASN A 26 -13.44 -2.09 9.49
N PRO A 27 -13.04 -2.75 8.39
CA PRO A 27 -13.60 -4.06 8.01
C PRO A 27 -13.48 -5.05 9.19
N GLN A 28 -14.54 -5.80 9.44
CA GLN A 28 -14.63 -6.76 10.57
C GLN A 28 -14.72 -8.21 10.13
N ASP A 29 -14.66 -8.44 8.82
CA ASP A 29 -14.91 -9.74 8.22
C ASP A 29 -13.82 -10.03 7.19
N ASP A 30 -13.38 -11.28 7.17
CA ASP A 30 -12.62 -11.83 6.05
C ASP A 30 -13.57 -12.13 4.90
N ILE A 31 -13.08 -11.95 3.67
CA ILE A 31 -13.86 -12.19 2.45
C ILE A 31 -13.12 -13.21 1.60
N ILE A 32 -13.74 -14.36 1.36
CA ILE A 32 -13.20 -15.41 0.50
C ILE A 32 -14.06 -15.45 -0.77
N ILE A 33 -13.45 -15.13 -1.91
CA ILE A 33 -14.11 -15.12 -3.22
C ILE A 33 -13.66 -16.36 -4.00
N SER A 34 -14.61 -17.18 -4.41
CA SER A 34 -14.44 -18.26 -5.40
C SER A 34 -15.41 -18.06 -6.57
N PRO A 35 -15.28 -18.73 -7.73
CA PRO A 35 -16.28 -18.63 -8.80
C PRO A 35 -17.71 -18.96 -8.35
N GLN A 36 -17.87 -19.88 -7.40
CA GLN A 36 -19.16 -20.43 -7.00
C GLN A 36 -19.85 -19.59 -5.92
N HIS A 37 -19.09 -18.93 -5.05
CA HIS A 37 -19.66 -18.13 -3.96
C HIS A 37 -18.67 -17.11 -3.41
N VAL A 38 -19.21 -16.13 -2.69
CA VAL A 38 -18.45 -15.25 -1.80
C VAL A 38 -18.78 -15.65 -0.37
N GLN A 39 -17.76 -15.92 0.43
CA GLN A 39 -17.92 -16.24 1.83
C GLN A 39 -17.42 -15.06 2.69
N VAL A 40 -18.24 -14.62 3.65
CA VAL A 40 -17.97 -13.53 4.58
C VAL A 40 -17.92 -14.12 5.99
N VAL A 41 -16.77 -14.00 6.65
CA VAL A 41 -16.50 -14.66 7.95
C VAL A 41 -15.96 -13.66 8.96
N GLY A 42 -16.59 -13.57 10.12
CA GLY A 42 -16.13 -12.69 11.20
C GLY A 42 -17.29 -12.18 12.05
N ALA A 43 -17.36 -10.87 12.26
CA ALA A 43 -18.44 -10.22 13.00
C ALA A 43 -19.83 -10.46 12.39
N SER A 44 -19.91 -10.80 11.10
CA SER A 44 -21.14 -11.14 10.37
C SER A 44 -21.61 -12.59 10.60
N GLY A 45 -20.86 -13.39 11.36
CA GLY A 45 -20.98 -14.86 11.36
C GLY A 45 -20.32 -15.45 10.12
N ASN A 46 -20.77 -16.62 9.66
CA ASN A 46 -20.33 -17.22 8.40
C ASN A 46 -21.47 -17.15 7.37
N LEU A 47 -21.34 -16.26 6.39
CA LEU A 47 -22.29 -16.11 5.29
C LEU A 47 -21.66 -16.59 4.00
N GLN A 48 -22.34 -17.51 3.31
CA GLN A 48 -22.00 -17.91 1.95
C GLN A 48 -23.04 -17.33 0.99
N LEU A 49 -22.60 -16.50 0.06
CA LEU A 49 -23.41 -15.77 -0.90
C LEU A 49 -23.19 -16.35 -2.30
N SER A 50 -24.23 -16.86 -2.94
CA SER A 50 -24.16 -17.31 -4.33
C SER A 50 -24.29 -16.13 -5.32
N PRO A 51 -23.86 -16.28 -6.59
CA PRO A 51 -24.10 -15.30 -7.65
C PRO A 51 -25.59 -14.97 -7.87
N GLN A 52 -26.49 -15.88 -7.50
CA GLN A 52 -27.95 -15.73 -7.62
C GLN A 52 -28.58 -15.04 -6.39
N GLY A 53 -27.78 -14.71 -5.38
CA GLY A 53 -28.21 -14.04 -4.16
C GLY A 53 -28.80 -14.97 -3.09
N ASP A 54 -28.69 -16.30 -3.26
CA ASP A 54 -28.95 -17.24 -2.17
C ASP A 54 -27.92 -17.08 -1.07
N ILE A 55 -28.37 -17.24 0.18
CA ILE A 55 -27.53 -17.13 1.38
C ILE A 55 -27.61 -18.41 2.19
N VAL A 56 -26.45 -18.96 2.53
CA VAL A 56 -26.29 -19.95 3.61
C VAL A 56 -25.62 -19.25 4.79
N ARG A 57 -26.27 -19.26 5.96
CA ARG A 57 -25.75 -18.66 7.19
C ARG A 57 -25.43 -19.75 8.20
N ASN A 58 -24.16 -19.84 8.59
CA ASN A 58 -23.67 -20.83 9.54
C ASN A 58 -24.07 -22.28 9.17
N GLY A 59 -24.05 -22.61 7.87
CA GLY A 59 -24.44 -23.91 7.34
C GLY A 59 -25.94 -24.08 7.04
N THR A 60 -26.80 -23.14 7.43
CA THR A 60 -28.24 -23.21 7.19
C THR A 60 -28.66 -22.31 6.02
N PRO A 61 -29.27 -22.86 4.96
CA PRO A 61 -29.85 -22.06 3.88
C PRO A 61 -30.97 -21.15 4.40
N LEU A 62 -30.98 -19.88 3.99
CA LEU A 62 -32.02 -18.92 4.34
C LEU A 62 -33.11 -18.86 3.27
N THR A 63 -34.36 -18.75 3.70
CA THR A 63 -35.47 -18.39 2.81
C THR A 63 -35.50 -16.88 2.66
N LEU A 64 -35.24 -16.38 1.45
CA LEU A 64 -35.10 -14.95 1.18
C LEU A 64 -36.28 -14.42 0.37
N ASN A 65 -36.74 -13.22 0.70
CA ASN A 65 -37.62 -12.45 -0.17
C ASN A 65 -36.81 -11.80 -1.33
N ALA A 66 -37.52 -11.21 -2.29
CA ALA A 66 -36.91 -10.62 -3.49
C ALA A 66 -35.89 -9.51 -3.17
N GLU A 67 -36.19 -8.67 -2.16
CA GLU A 67 -35.31 -7.56 -1.76
C GLU A 67 -34.01 -8.08 -1.12
N GLN A 68 -34.10 -9.03 -0.18
CA GLN A 68 -32.95 -9.65 0.47
C GLN A 68 -32.03 -10.35 -0.55
N ARG A 69 -32.63 -11.07 -1.51
CA ARG A 69 -31.89 -11.72 -2.60
C ARG A 69 -31.19 -10.70 -3.49
N GLN A 70 -31.85 -9.60 -3.83
CA GLN A 70 -31.25 -8.54 -4.63
C GLN A 70 -30.09 -7.85 -3.89
N LYS A 71 -30.25 -7.57 -2.59
CA LYS A 71 -29.17 -7.03 -1.73
C LYS A 71 -27.97 -7.97 -1.67
N SER A 72 -28.20 -9.27 -1.49
CA SER A 72 -27.14 -10.29 -1.49
C SER A 72 -26.41 -10.33 -2.82
N LYS A 73 -27.16 -10.37 -3.93
CA LYS A 73 -26.61 -10.39 -5.29
C LYS A 73 -25.75 -9.18 -5.59
N ALA A 74 -26.21 -7.98 -5.21
CA ALA A 74 -25.46 -6.74 -5.36
C ALA A 74 -24.18 -6.76 -4.53
N TYR A 75 -24.29 -7.09 -3.23
CA TYR A 75 -23.13 -7.11 -2.34
C TYR A 75 -22.04 -8.08 -2.77
N GLN A 76 -22.40 -9.31 -3.15
CA GLN A 76 -21.40 -10.27 -3.63
C GLN A 76 -20.80 -9.86 -4.98
N ALA A 77 -21.56 -9.20 -5.86
CA ALA A 77 -21.05 -8.73 -7.15
C ALA A 77 -20.06 -7.58 -6.96
N ASP A 78 -20.36 -6.65 -6.06
CA ASP A 78 -19.48 -5.55 -5.73
C ASP A 78 -18.20 -6.06 -5.06
N LEU A 79 -18.26 -7.02 -4.13
CA LEU A 79 -17.05 -7.63 -3.56
C LEU A 79 -16.14 -8.22 -4.65
N ARG A 80 -16.71 -8.91 -5.63
CA ARG A 80 -15.97 -9.49 -6.78
C ARG A 80 -15.33 -8.45 -7.69
N GLN A 81 -15.92 -7.27 -7.80
CA GLN A 81 -15.40 -6.19 -8.63
C GLN A 81 -14.37 -5.34 -7.88
N GLN A 82 -14.70 -4.97 -6.64
CA GLN A 82 -13.95 -3.98 -5.88
C GLN A 82 -12.66 -4.54 -5.30
N LEU A 83 -12.66 -5.76 -4.74
CA LEU A 83 -11.45 -6.31 -4.12
C LEU A 83 -10.29 -6.52 -5.11
N PRO A 84 -10.51 -7.11 -6.31
CA PRO A 84 -9.45 -7.19 -7.31
C PRO A 84 -8.96 -5.82 -7.80
N TRP A 85 -9.87 -4.83 -7.91
CA TRP A 85 -9.46 -3.47 -8.29
C TRP A 85 -8.56 -2.83 -7.22
N ILE A 86 -8.89 -2.99 -5.94
CA ILE A 86 -8.09 -2.47 -4.82
C ILE A 86 -6.70 -3.10 -4.83
N ASP A 87 -6.63 -4.42 -4.95
CA ASP A 87 -5.36 -5.15 -4.98
C ASP A 87 -4.49 -4.73 -6.18
N GLN A 88 -5.03 -4.79 -7.40
CA GLN A 88 -4.29 -4.44 -8.60
C GLN A 88 -3.85 -2.98 -8.58
N GLY A 89 -4.73 -2.06 -8.16
CA GLY A 89 -4.40 -0.65 -8.05
C GLY A 89 -3.24 -0.41 -7.08
N ALA A 90 -3.27 -1.03 -5.91
CA ALA A 90 -2.20 -0.88 -4.93
C ALA A 90 -0.85 -1.43 -5.46
N GLN A 91 -0.86 -2.56 -6.17
CA GLN A 91 0.37 -3.12 -6.76
C GLN A 91 0.92 -2.23 -7.89
N GLN A 92 0.04 -1.65 -8.70
CA GLN A 92 0.42 -0.72 -9.78
C GLN A 92 1.00 0.58 -9.23
N HIS A 93 0.44 1.12 -8.15
CA HIS A 93 0.96 2.34 -7.52
C HIS A 93 2.34 2.12 -6.89
N LEU A 94 2.59 0.97 -6.26
CA LEU A 94 3.95 0.60 -5.80
C LEU A 94 4.94 0.54 -6.97
N GLU A 95 4.56 -0.15 -8.05
CA GLU A 95 5.42 -0.28 -9.23
C GLU A 95 5.71 1.08 -9.88
N LYS A 96 4.68 1.93 -9.98
CA LYS A 96 4.80 3.27 -10.55
C LYS A 96 5.76 4.14 -9.73
N ALA A 97 5.63 4.11 -8.40
CA ALA A 97 6.53 4.84 -7.50
C ALA A 97 7.97 4.32 -7.62
N ARG A 98 8.17 2.99 -7.69
CA ARG A 98 9.47 2.37 -7.93
C ARG A 98 10.11 2.89 -9.23
N VAL A 99 9.37 2.84 -10.34
CA VAL A 99 9.84 3.27 -11.65
C VAL A 99 10.16 4.77 -11.67
N ALA A 100 9.35 5.60 -11.00
CA ALA A 100 9.58 7.02 -10.94
C ALA A 100 10.85 7.37 -10.16
N LEU A 101 11.05 6.75 -8.99
CA LEU A 101 12.28 6.89 -8.22
C LEU A 101 13.49 6.34 -8.98
N ASP A 102 13.36 5.20 -9.67
CA ASP A 102 14.43 4.64 -10.50
C ASP A 102 14.93 5.63 -11.55
N LYS A 103 14.03 6.40 -12.19
CA LYS A 103 14.41 7.45 -13.15
C LYS A 103 15.27 8.54 -12.52
N VAL A 104 14.91 8.98 -11.31
CA VAL A 104 15.72 9.96 -10.55
C VAL A 104 17.10 9.38 -10.25
N ILE A 105 17.17 8.12 -9.80
CA ILE A 105 18.43 7.45 -9.52
C ILE A 105 19.29 7.32 -10.77
N VAL A 106 18.73 6.94 -11.92
CA VAL A 106 19.47 6.86 -13.19
C VAL A 106 20.03 8.23 -13.60
N GLN A 107 19.25 9.30 -13.43
CA GLN A 107 19.67 10.66 -13.79
C GLN A 107 20.82 11.15 -12.91
N GLU A 108 20.76 10.90 -11.61
CA GLU A 108 21.69 11.47 -10.62
C GLU A 108 22.89 10.54 -10.32
N LEU A 109 22.64 9.24 -10.21
CA LEU A 109 23.62 8.21 -9.83
C LEU A 109 24.01 7.28 -10.99
N GLY A 110 23.32 7.34 -12.12
CA GLY A 110 23.63 6.53 -13.31
C GLY A 110 22.94 5.17 -13.32
N SER A 111 22.94 4.53 -14.50
CA SER A 111 22.24 3.26 -14.75
C SER A 111 22.72 2.09 -13.88
N ASP A 112 23.97 2.15 -13.44
CA ASP A 112 24.66 1.05 -12.76
C ASP A 112 24.59 1.17 -11.23
N SER A 113 23.84 2.14 -10.71
CA SER A 113 23.67 2.36 -9.27
C SER A 113 23.00 1.17 -8.57
N ASN A 114 23.57 0.73 -7.45
CA ASN A 114 23.01 -0.33 -6.60
C ASN A 114 21.72 0.09 -5.91
N VAL A 115 21.48 1.40 -5.80
CA VAL A 115 20.23 1.95 -5.27
C VAL A 115 19.02 1.42 -6.04
N ARG A 116 19.16 1.17 -7.35
CA ARG A 116 18.10 0.60 -8.20
C ARG A 116 17.69 -0.80 -7.74
N ASN A 117 18.64 -1.62 -7.33
CA ASN A 117 18.39 -2.95 -6.77
C ASN A 117 17.66 -2.86 -5.43
N ARG A 118 17.98 -1.86 -4.61
CA ARG A 118 17.26 -1.60 -3.35
C ARG A 118 15.81 -1.20 -3.60
N LEU A 119 15.56 -0.30 -4.56
CA LEU A 119 14.20 0.09 -4.93
C LEU A 119 13.38 -1.09 -5.44
N THR A 120 13.99 -1.97 -6.24
CA THR A 120 13.35 -3.21 -6.72
C THR A 120 13.05 -4.18 -5.58
N THR A 121 13.95 -4.32 -4.63
CA THR A 121 13.74 -5.17 -3.45
C THR A 121 12.63 -4.61 -2.55
N LEU A 122 12.63 -3.29 -2.32
CA LEU A 122 11.60 -2.59 -1.56
C LEU A 122 10.21 -2.82 -2.17
N ASP A 123 10.06 -2.59 -3.48
CA ASP A 123 8.79 -2.83 -4.18
C ASP A 123 8.29 -4.27 -4.01
N LYS A 124 9.18 -5.25 -4.22
CA LYS A 124 8.85 -6.67 -4.02
C LYS A 124 8.40 -6.96 -2.58
N GLN A 125 9.13 -6.45 -1.59
CA GLN A 125 8.80 -6.65 -0.18
C GLN A 125 7.45 -6.02 0.19
N LEU A 126 7.17 -4.80 -0.30
CA LEU A 126 5.89 -4.14 -0.06
C LEU A 126 4.73 -4.88 -0.73
N LYS A 127 4.89 -5.36 -1.97
CA LYS A 127 3.89 -6.21 -2.65
C LYS A 127 3.65 -7.52 -1.87
N GLN A 128 4.70 -8.13 -1.32
CA GLN A 128 4.54 -9.30 -0.44
C GLN A 128 3.74 -8.99 0.83
N GLN A 129 3.92 -7.80 1.41
CA GLN A 129 3.10 -7.37 2.54
C GLN A 129 1.63 -7.21 2.14
N MET A 130 1.36 -6.59 1.00
CA MET A 130 0.00 -6.45 0.48
C MET A 130 -0.69 -7.80 0.23
N ASN A 131 0.05 -8.80 -0.27
CA ASN A 131 -0.48 -10.15 -0.47
C ASN A 131 -0.96 -10.82 0.82
N ARG A 132 -0.55 -10.33 2.00
CA ARG A 132 -1.06 -10.81 3.29
C ARG A 132 -2.43 -10.19 3.62
N ILE A 133 -2.75 -9.01 3.08
CA ILE A 133 -4.08 -8.41 3.19
C ILE A 133 -5.01 -9.04 2.15
N ILE A 134 -4.56 -9.11 0.90
CA ILE A 134 -5.30 -9.71 -0.21
C ILE A 134 -4.48 -10.85 -0.79
N GLU A 135 -4.84 -12.06 -0.40
CA GLU A 135 -4.21 -13.29 -0.84
C GLU A 135 -4.80 -13.76 -2.16
N HIS A 136 -3.93 -13.97 -3.16
CA HIS A 136 -4.29 -14.63 -4.40
C HIS A 136 -4.27 -16.14 -4.25
N ARG A 137 -5.32 -16.80 -4.73
CA ARG A 137 -5.45 -18.25 -4.74
C ARG A 137 -5.71 -18.74 -6.16
N SER A 138 -5.50 -20.03 -6.38
CA SER A 138 -5.82 -20.67 -7.67
C SER A 138 -7.31 -20.60 -8.01
N ASP A 139 -8.17 -20.57 -6.99
CA ASP A 139 -9.62 -20.55 -7.06
C ASP A 139 -10.23 -19.19 -6.75
N GLY A 140 -9.43 -18.13 -6.64
CA GLY A 140 -9.94 -16.77 -6.42
C GLY A 140 -9.06 -15.95 -5.47
N LEU A 141 -9.68 -15.30 -4.49
CA LEU A 141 -9.03 -14.27 -3.69
C LEU A 141 -9.54 -14.28 -2.25
N THR A 142 -8.67 -14.00 -1.29
CA THR A 142 -9.06 -13.87 0.12
C THR A 142 -8.57 -12.55 0.69
N PHE A 143 -9.50 -11.76 1.23
CA PHE A 143 -9.19 -10.57 2.01
C PHE A 143 -9.18 -10.91 3.50
N HIS A 144 -8.10 -10.52 4.17
CA HIS A 144 -7.83 -10.78 5.58
C HIS A 144 -7.87 -9.45 6.36
N HIS A 145 -8.98 -9.15 7.05
CA HIS A 145 -9.14 -7.85 7.70
C HIS A 145 -8.15 -7.65 8.85
N GLN A 146 -7.79 -8.72 9.56
CA GLN A 146 -6.86 -8.67 10.69
C GLN A 146 -5.42 -8.39 10.27
N ALA A 147 -5.06 -8.73 9.02
CA ALA A 147 -3.71 -8.54 8.51
C ALA A 147 -3.35 -7.05 8.31
N ILE A 148 -4.34 -6.17 8.13
CA ILE A 148 -4.14 -4.75 7.81
C ILE A 148 -3.19 -4.07 8.79
N LYS A 149 -3.44 -4.19 10.10
CA LYS A 149 -2.63 -3.50 11.12
C LYS A 149 -1.18 -3.97 11.12
N GLN A 150 -0.95 -5.27 10.98
CA GLN A 150 0.39 -5.84 10.97
C GLN A 150 1.13 -5.44 9.69
N VAL A 151 0.46 -5.48 8.54
CA VAL A 151 1.04 -5.08 7.25
C VAL A 151 1.38 -3.59 7.23
N GLU A 152 0.57 -2.73 7.84
CA GLU A 152 0.90 -1.31 7.98
C GLU A 152 2.20 -1.11 8.79
N GLN A 153 2.35 -1.82 9.90
CA GLN A 153 3.56 -1.76 10.75
C GLN A 153 4.79 -2.30 10.01
N ASP A 154 4.67 -3.49 9.42
CA ASP A 154 5.76 -4.14 8.70
C ASP A 154 6.17 -3.32 7.47
N GLY A 155 5.20 -2.75 6.75
CA GLY A 155 5.43 -1.86 5.62
C GLY A 155 6.22 -0.61 6.02
N LYS A 156 5.87 0.04 7.13
CA LYS A 156 6.63 1.19 7.67
C LYS A 156 8.07 0.81 7.97
N GLN A 157 8.28 -0.34 8.61
CA GLN A 157 9.62 -0.83 8.92
C GLN A 157 10.44 -1.13 7.65
N ILE A 158 9.84 -1.79 6.65
CA ILE A 158 10.49 -2.09 5.37
C ILE A 158 10.93 -0.81 4.66
N VAL A 159 10.07 0.22 4.61
CA VAL A 159 10.41 1.52 4.00
C VAL A 159 11.57 2.18 4.75
N GLN A 160 11.51 2.22 6.09
CA GLN A 160 12.56 2.83 6.92
C GLN A 160 13.92 2.15 6.73
N GLN A 161 13.95 0.81 6.75
CA GLN A 161 15.17 0.03 6.53
C GLN A 161 15.72 0.25 5.12
N SER A 162 14.85 0.23 4.11
CA SER A 162 15.25 0.43 2.71
C SER A 162 15.82 1.82 2.49
N MET A 163 15.22 2.86 3.08
CA MET A 163 15.70 4.24 2.94
C MET A 163 17.08 4.42 3.59
N GLY A 164 17.34 3.78 4.74
CA GLY A 164 18.68 3.74 5.34
C GLY A 164 19.73 3.14 4.40
N GLY A 165 19.38 2.06 3.69
CA GLY A 165 20.26 1.43 2.70
C GLY A 165 20.47 2.29 1.44
N VAL A 166 19.41 2.95 0.94
CA VAL A 166 19.50 3.88 -0.19
C VAL A 166 20.48 4.99 0.10
N LEU A 167 20.43 5.58 1.30
CA LEU A 167 21.36 6.64 1.72
C LEU A 167 22.80 6.14 1.77
N GLN A 168 23.03 4.95 2.32
CA GLN A 168 24.38 4.36 2.40
C GLN A 168 24.98 4.12 1.00
N ASP A 169 24.23 3.49 0.09
CA ASP A 169 24.70 3.22 -1.27
C ASP A 169 24.93 4.52 -2.05
N SER A 170 24.02 5.48 -1.91
CA SER A 170 24.16 6.80 -2.55
C SER A 170 25.46 7.48 -2.12
N LEU A 171 25.76 7.51 -0.82
CA LEU A 171 26.99 8.11 -0.29
C LEU A 171 28.25 7.39 -0.80
N ASN A 172 28.24 6.06 -0.83
CA ASN A 172 29.36 5.26 -1.32
C ASN A 172 29.62 5.54 -2.82
N GLU A 173 28.57 5.56 -3.63
CA GLU A 173 28.68 5.73 -5.08
C GLU A 173 29.08 7.16 -5.48
N MET A 174 28.53 8.18 -4.80
CA MET A 174 28.94 9.57 -5.02
C MET A 174 30.38 9.83 -4.55
N GLY A 175 30.81 9.21 -3.44
CA GLY A 175 32.19 9.30 -2.98
C GLY A 175 33.20 8.78 -4.01
N VAL A 176 32.89 7.66 -4.66
CA VAL A 176 33.73 7.06 -5.72
C VAL A 176 33.74 7.90 -7.00
N LYS A 177 32.58 8.40 -7.45
CA LYS A 177 32.51 9.28 -8.64
C LYS A 177 33.30 10.56 -8.47
N GLN A 178 33.31 11.11 -7.26
CA GLN A 178 33.94 12.40 -6.99
C GLN A 178 35.46 12.31 -6.81
N MET A 179 35.99 11.17 -6.36
CA MET A 179 37.43 10.90 -6.40
C MET A 179 37.98 10.80 -7.84
N SER A 180 37.13 10.44 -8.80
CA SER A 180 37.51 10.29 -10.21
C SER A 180 37.49 11.63 -10.99
N SER A 181 36.96 12.70 -10.39
CA SER A 181 36.84 14.04 -11.01
C SER A 181 37.72 15.03 -10.25
N GLY A 182 38.86 15.41 -10.84
CA GLY A 182 40.01 16.11 -10.22
C GLY A 182 39.81 17.55 -9.67
N GLY A 183 38.63 17.88 -9.14
CA GLY A 183 38.35 19.10 -8.37
C GLY A 183 38.21 18.83 -6.85
N ASN A 184 37.92 19.86 -6.04
CA ASN A 184 37.78 19.72 -4.59
C ASN A 184 36.62 18.77 -4.21
N PRO A 185 36.90 17.52 -3.77
CA PRO A 185 35.91 16.45 -3.79
C PRO A 185 34.73 16.68 -2.85
N LEU A 186 34.96 17.31 -1.70
CA LEU A 186 33.92 17.56 -0.69
C LEU A 186 32.86 18.55 -1.18
N GLN A 187 33.24 19.56 -1.96
CA GLN A 187 32.35 20.65 -2.35
C GLN A 187 31.43 20.26 -3.51
N ALA A 188 31.95 19.47 -4.45
CA ALA A 188 31.17 18.90 -5.55
C ALA A 188 30.24 17.77 -5.06
N MET A 189 30.69 16.94 -4.11
CA MET A 189 29.84 15.94 -3.46
C MET A 189 28.65 16.59 -2.72
N MET A 190 28.86 17.68 -1.98
CA MET A 190 27.77 18.41 -1.31
C MET A 190 26.77 19.03 -2.30
N GLY A 191 27.24 19.54 -3.45
CA GLY A 191 26.38 20.09 -4.49
C GLY A 191 25.48 19.04 -5.16
N ASN A 192 26.06 17.91 -5.56
CA ASN A 192 25.32 16.82 -6.22
C ASN A 192 24.40 16.09 -5.24
N LEU A 193 24.79 15.93 -3.97
CA LEU A 193 23.92 15.40 -2.91
C LEU A 193 22.68 16.27 -2.69
N GLY A 194 22.86 17.59 -2.70
CA GLY A 194 21.74 18.54 -2.57
C GLY A 194 20.78 18.49 -3.75
N GLY A 195 21.28 18.19 -4.96
CA GLY A 195 20.46 17.97 -6.17
C GLY A 195 19.64 16.69 -6.08
N LEU A 196 20.31 15.55 -5.82
CA LEU A 196 19.68 14.24 -5.65
C LEU A 196 18.62 14.26 -4.55
N GLN A 197 18.93 14.83 -3.38
CA GLN A 197 17.98 14.91 -2.28
C GLN A 197 16.71 15.67 -2.68
N LYS A 198 16.86 16.79 -3.41
CA LYS A 198 15.71 17.56 -3.90
C LYS A 198 14.92 16.80 -4.96
N ALA A 199 15.58 16.10 -5.88
CA ALA A 199 14.93 15.32 -6.92
C ALA A 199 14.13 14.15 -6.32
N ILE A 200 14.72 13.41 -5.38
CA ILE A 200 14.03 12.35 -4.63
C ILE A 200 12.86 12.92 -3.85
N GLN A 201 13.05 14.04 -3.14
CA GLN A 201 11.97 14.66 -2.36
C GLN A 201 10.82 15.14 -3.25
N ALA A 202 11.12 15.74 -4.41
CA ALA A 202 10.12 16.17 -5.36
C ALA A 202 9.32 14.98 -5.92
N GLU A 203 10.01 13.90 -6.33
CA GLU A 203 9.35 12.70 -6.83
C GLU A 203 8.53 12.02 -5.73
N TRP A 204 9.06 11.95 -4.51
CA TRP A 204 8.33 11.40 -3.37
C TRP A 204 7.02 12.15 -3.11
N ASN A 205 7.06 13.48 -3.08
CA ASN A 205 5.86 14.30 -2.89
C ASN A 205 4.83 14.10 -4.02
N ASN A 206 5.31 13.90 -5.25
CA ASN A 206 4.43 13.61 -6.38
C ASN A 206 3.74 12.24 -6.22
N GLN A 207 4.50 11.20 -5.87
CA GLN A 207 3.95 9.86 -5.61
C GLN A 207 2.99 9.86 -4.43
N GLU A 208 3.29 10.61 -3.37
CA GLU A 208 2.42 10.75 -2.20
C GLU A 208 1.03 11.27 -2.55
N LEU A 209 0.92 12.27 -3.43
CA LEU A 209 -0.37 12.76 -3.92
C LEU A 209 -1.15 11.68 -4.68
N GLU A 210 -0.47 10.84 -5.46
CA GLU A 210 -1.12 9.73 -6.15
C GLU A 210 -1.62 8.66 -5.18
N PHE A 211 -0.81 8.30 -4.19
CA PHE A 211 -1.21 7.37 -3.12
C PHE A 211 -2.39 7.91 -2.31
N GLN A 212 -2.43 9.21 -2.03
CA GLN A 212 -3.57 9.84 -1.33
C GLN A 212 -4.86 9.75 -2.15
N ARG A 213 -4.81 10.03 -3.46
CA ARG A 213 -5.97 9.90 -4.34
C ARG A 213 -6.46 8.46 -4.41
N PHE A 214 -5.54 7.52 -4.62
CA PHE A 214 -5.87 6.10 -4.63
C PHE A 214 -6.45 5.65 -3.29
N GLY A 215 -5.85 6.09 -2.17
CA GLY A 215 -6.38 5.86 -0.83
C GLY A 215 -7.82 6.33 -0.68
N ASN A 216 -8.12 7.56 -1.11
CA ASN A 216 -9.48 8.13 -1.13
C ASN A 216 -10.47 7.21 -1.86
N ASP A 217 -10.11 6.75 -3.05
CA ASP A 217 -10.95 5.86 -3.86
C ASP A 217 -11.17 4.50 -3.17
N VAL A 218 -10.10 3.92 -2.61
CA VAL A 218 -10.18 2.68 -1.84
C VAL A 218 -11.14 2.84 -0.66
N CYS A 219 -11.02 3.91 0.12
CA CYS A 219 -11.91 4.12 1.26
C CYS A 219 -13.36 4.34 0.84
N GLY A 220 -13.62 5.08 -0.24
CA GLY A 220 -14.97 5.23 -0.78
C GLY A 220 -15.60 3.88 -1.13
N ARG A 221 -14.83 3.01 -1.79
CA ARG A 221 -15.26 1.65 -2.14
C ARG A 221 -15.48 0.78 -0.91
N VAL A 222 -14.54 0.75 0.03
CA VAL A 222 -14.64 -0.03 1.28
C VAL A 222 -15.82 0.46 2.13
N THR A 223 -16.06 1.77 2.19
CA THR A 223 -17.24 2.35 2.86
C THR A 223 -18.54 1.86 2.24
N SER A 224 -18.63 1.86 0.90
CA SER A 224 -19.79 1.34 0.18
C SER A 224 -20.02 -0.14 0.49
N LEU A 225 -18.98 -0.97 0.42
CA LEU A 225 -19.05 -2.39 0.74
C LEU A 225 -19.53 -2.65 2.16
N GLU A 226 -19.01 -1.90 3.15
CA GLU A 226 -19.43 -2.03 4.55
C GLU A 226 -20.88 -1.58 4.77
N ASN A 227 -21.34 -0.55 4.06
CA ASN A 227 -22.74 -0.13 4.13
C ASN A 227 -23.68 -1.17 3.51
N GLN A 228 -23.29 -1.77 2.39
CA GLN A 228 -24.04 -2.87 1.77
C GLN A 228 -24.11 -4.09 2.70
N ARG A 229 -22.99 -4.46 3.31
CA ARG A 229 -22.93 -5.54 4.31
C ARG A 229 -23.89 -5.29 5.47
N LYS A 230 -23.83 -4.09 6.07
CA LYS A 230 -24.72 -3.71 7.18
C LYS A 230 -26.20 -3.75 6.76
N SER A 231 -26.53 -3.21 5.59
CA SER A 231 -27.90 -3.22 5.05
C SER A 231 -28.42 -4.64 4.82
N LEU A 232 -27.58 -5.52 4.26
CA LEU A 232 -27.92 -6.93 4.07
C LEU A 232 -28.16 -7.59 5.43
N LEU A 233 -27.23 -7.48 6.38
CA LEU A 233 -27.38 -8.07 7.71
C LEU A 233 -28.63 -7.60 8.45
N GLN A 234 -28.95 -6.31 8.39
CA GLN A 234 -30.15 -5.75 8.98
C GLN A 234 -31.43 -6.32 8.36
N SER A 235 -31.44 -6.54 7.04
CA SER A 235 -32.59 -7.13 6.35
C SER A 235 -32.80 -8.62 6.65
N LEU A 236 -31.80 -9.30 7.20
CA LEU A 236 -31.81 -10.73 7.53
C LEU A 236 -32.04 -11.01 9.03
N LYS A 237 -32.46 -9.99 9.78
CA LYS A 237 -32.96 -10.13 11.16
C LYS A 237 -34.45 -10.40 11.12
#